data_AF-A0A950PK85-F1
#
_entry.id   AF-A0A950PK85-F1
#
_cell.length_a   1.000
_cell.length_b   1.000
_cell.length_c   1.000
_cell.angle_alpha   90.00
_cell.angle_beta   90.00
_cell.angle_gamma   90.00
#
_symmetry.space_group_name_H-M   'P 1'
#
loop_
_entity.id
_entity.type
_entity.pdbx_description
1 polymer ?
#
loop_
_entity_poly.entity_id
_entity_poly.type
_entity_poly.pdbx_seq_one_letter_code
_entity_poly.pdbx_strand_id
1 'polypeptide(L)'
;MASKPVTIRVPEELHAQLQERAEAEGTTVTALITQAASNAVRDPRLEGAAEVFRAFIADHGDAFDAAFPDDAPGRLDAPGRAA
;
A
#
# COMPACT_ATOMS: atom_id res chain seq x y z
N MET A 1 -3.83 17.74 -1.91
CA MET A 1 -4.44 16.45 -2.27
C MET A 1 -5.93 16.69 -2.50
N ALA A 2 -6.48 16.30 -3.65
CA ALA A 2 -7.91 16.45 -3.90
C ALA A 2 -8.70 15.32 -3.21
N SER A 3 -9.67 15.66 -2.37
CA SER A 3 -10.58 14.69 -1.73
C SER A 3 -11.85 14.51 -2.55
N LYS A 4 -12.35 13.28 -2.66
CA LYS A 4 -13.65 12.97 -3.29
C LYS A 4 -14.64 12.51 -2.21
N PRO A 5 -15.90 13.00 -2.19
CA PRO A 5 -16.90 12.54 -1.24
C PRO A 5 -17.36 11.12 -1.58
N VAL A 6 -17.60 10.32 -0.55
CA VAL A 6 -18.15 8.96 -0.66
C VAL A 6 -19.35 8.85 0.27
N THR A 7 -20.49 8.43 -0.26
CA THR A 7 -21.71 8.19 0.53
C THR A 7 -21.84 6.69 0.81
N ILE A 8 -21.84 6.32 2.09
CA ILE A 8 -21.94 4.93 2.53
C ILE A 8 -23.20 4.79 3.38
N ARG A 9 -24.01 3.76 3.12
CA ARG A 9 -25.12 3.39 4.00
C ARG A 9 -24.60 2.46 5.08
N VAL A 10 -24.78 2.85 6.33
CA VAL A 10 -24.44 2.04 7.50
C VAL A 10 -25.70 1.76 8.32
N PRO A 11 -25.82 0.56 8.92
CA PRO A 11 -26.87 0.30 9.90
C PRO A 11 -26.80 1.30 11.06
N GLU A 12 -27.96 1.66 11.61
CA GLU A 12 -28.07 2.67 12.68
C GLU A 12 -27.26 2.27 13.93
N GLU A 13 -27.29 0.98 14.29
CA GLU A 13 -26.51 0.42 15.39
C GLU A 13 -24.99 0.60 15.18
N LEU A 14 -24.51 0.36 13.96
CA LEU A 14 -23.10 0.53 13.63
C LEU A 14 -22.69 2.01 13.69
N HIS A 15 -23.57 2.90 13.24
CA HIS A 15 -23.33 4.34 13.35
C HIS A 15 -23.21 4.77 14.82
N ALA A 16 -24.07 4.27 15.70
CA ALA A 16 -24.00 4.55 17.13
C ALA A 16 -22.68 4.07 17.77
N GLN A 17 -22.24 2.86 17.43
CA GLN A 17 -20.95 2.33 17.92
C GLN A 17 -19.75 3.14 17.42
N LEU A 18 -19.78 3.58 16.16
CA LEU A 18 -18.73 4.45 15.60
C LEU A 18 -18.71 5.81 16.28
N GLN A 19 -19.88 6.37 16.60
CA GLN A 19 -20.02 7.63 17.32
C GLN A 19 -19.43 7.52 18.74
N GLU A 20 -19.81 6.50 19.50
CA GLU A 20 -19.27 6.25 20.84
C GLU A 20 -17.74 6.11 20.82
N ARG A 21 -17.22 5.34 19.85
CA ARG A 21 -15.78 5.17 19.68
C ARG A 21 -15.08 6.49 19.34
N ALA A 22 -15.67 7.29 18.46
CA ALA A 22 -15.09 8.58 18.07
C ALA A 22 -15.01 9.52 19.27
N GLU A 23 -16.05 9.57 20.09
CA GLU A 23 -16.07 10.38 21.32
C GLU A 23 -15.04 9.89 22.35
N ALA A 24 -14.93 8.57 22.54
CA ALA A 24 -13.95 7.98 23.43
C ALA A 24 -12.49 8.27 23.00
N GLU A 25 -12.22 8.29 21.69
CA GLU A 25 -10.91 8.59 21.13
C GLU A 25 -10.66 10.09 20.87
N GLY A 26 -11.63 10.96 21.19
CA GLY A 26 -11.53 12.41 20.95
C GLY A 26 -11.40 12.77 19.46
N THR A 27 -11.97 11.95 18.57
CA THR A 27 -11.88 12.06 17.12
C THR A 27 -13.27 12.15 16.49
N THR A 28 -13.35 12.12 15.16
CA THR A 28 -14.63 12.10 14.44
C THR A 28 -14.86 10.74 13.77
N VAL A 29 -16.13 10.38 13.56
CA VAL A 29 -16.51 9.17 12.82
C VAL A 29 -15.85 9.16 11.43
N THR A 30 -15.80 10.31 10.75
CA THR A 30 -15.12 10.46 9.45
C THR A 30 -13.64 10.14 9.54
N ALA A 31 -12.94 10.60 10.59
CA ALA A 31 -11.53 10.31 10.79
C ALA A 31 -11.29 8.82 11.06
N LEU A 32 -12.15 8.16 11.86
CA LEU A 32 -12.08 6.72 12.09
C LEU A 32 -12.26 5.92 10.79
N ILE A 33 -13.29 6.26 10.00
CA ILE A 33 -13.56 5.60 8.72
C ILE A 33 -12.41 5.84 7.73
N THR A 34 -11.87 7.06 7.71
CA THR A 34 -10.75 7.41 6.83
C THR A 34 -9.49 6.63 7.20
N GLN A 35 -9.19 6.51 8.50
CA GLN A 35 -8.05 5.73 8.99
C GLN A 35 -8.23 4.24 8.69
N ALA A 36 -9.42 3.69 8.95
CA ALA A 36 -9.72 2.29 8.66
C ALA A 36 -9.62 2.00 7.15
N ALA A 37 -10.14 2.89 6.30
CA ALA A 37 -10.00 2.78 4.84
C ALA A 37 -8.53 2.89 4.39
N SER A 38 -7.76 3.80 4.98
CA SER A 38 -6.33 3.93 4.72
C SER A 38 -5.59 2.64 5.06
N ASN A 39 -5.85 2.05 6.23
CA ASN A 39 -5.27 0.78 6.68
C ASN A 39 -5.75 -0.43 5.85
N ALA A 40 -6.95 -0.38 5.28
CA ALA A 40 -7.48 -1.46 4.43
C ALA A 40 -6.83 -1.46 3.05
N VAL A 41 -6.43 -0.29 2.54
CA VAL A 41 -5.79 -0.15 1.21
C VAL A 41 -4.27 -0.21 1.30
N ARG A 42 -3.68 0.25 2.41
CA ARG A 42 -2.27 0.06 2.74
C ARG A 42 -2.15 -1.06 3.76
N ASP A 43 -1.89 -2.28 3.28
CA ASP A 43 -1.53 -3.36 4.19
C ASP A 43 -0.25 -2.96 4.94
N PRO A 44 -0.29 -2.77 6.28
CA PRO A 44 0.88 -2.36 7.06
C PRO A 44 2.04 -3.35 6.96
N ARG A 45 1.77 -4.61 6.60
CA ARG A 45 2.81 -5.62 6.35
C ARG A 45 3.55 -5.42 5.03
N LEU A 46 2.93 -4.73 4.08
CA LEU A 46 3.49 -4.43 2.77
C LEU A 46 4.08 -3.02 2.69
N GLU A 47 3.78 -2.16 3.67
CA GLU A 47 4.42 -0.86 3.81
C GLU A 47 5.90 -1.07 4.15
N GLY A 48 6.78 -0.84 3.17
CA GLY A 48 8.22 -1.12 3.27
C GLY A 48 8.67 -2.46 2.68
N ALA A 49 7.78 -3.42 2.44
CA ALA A 49 8.16 -4.68 1.79
C ALA A 49 8.68 -4.47 0.36
N ALA A 50 8.08 -3.54 -0.37
CA ALA A 50 8.59 -3.13 -1.68
C ALA A 50 9.96 -2.45 -1.60
N GLU A 51 10.25 -1.72 -0.52
CA GLU A 51 11.54 -1.05 -0.31
C GLU A 51 12.63 -2.05 0.09
N VAL A 52 12.31 -3.00 0.98
CA VAL A 52 13.18 -4.14 1.33
C VAL A 52 13.48 -5.00 0.11
N PHE A 53 12.46 -5.31 -0.70
CA PHE A 53 12.64 -6.05 -1.94
C PHE A 53 13.54 -5.30 -2.93
N ARG A 54 13.33 -3.99 -3.12
CA ARG A 54 14.21 -3.16 -3.98
C ARG A 54 15.64 -3.11 -3.46
N ALA A 55 15.84 -2.96 -2.16
CA ALA A 55 17.17 -2.96 -1.55
C ALA A 55 17.88 -4.30 -1.73
N PHE A 56 17.16 -5.42 -1.50
CA PHE A 56 17.68 -6.77 -1.70
C PHE A 56 18.08 -7.05 -3.15
N ILE A 57 17.22 -6.68 -4.12
CA ILE A 57 17.53 -6.84 -5.54
C ILE A 57 18.70 -5.93 -5.96
N ALA A 58 18.80 -4.72 -5.41
CA ALA A 58 19.93 -3.84 -5.70
C ALA A 58 21.27 -4.39 -5.19
N ASP A 59 21.29 -5.09 -4.06
CA ASP A 59 22.52 -5.67 -3.48
C ASP A 59 22.89 -7.03 -4.09
N HIS A 60 21.90 -7.80 -4.54
CA HIS A 60 22.10 -9.20 -4.96
C HIS A 60 21.75 -9.50 -6.42
N GLY A 61 21.16 -8.55 -7.16
CA GLY A 61 20.72 -8.74 -8.54
C GLY A 61 21.85 -9.20 -9.46
N ASP A 62 23.01 -8.54 -9.38
CA ASP A 62 24.19 -8.91 -10.19
C ASP A 62 24.68 -10.33 -9.89
N ALA A 63 24.60 -10.76 -8.63
CA ALA A 63 25.00 -12.11 -8.22
C ALA A 63 23.99 -13.17 -8.69
N PHE A 64 22.71 -12.83 -8.72
CA PHE A 64 21.66 -13.68 -9.26
C PHE A 64 21.80 -13.85 -10.78
N ASP A 65 22.00 -12.75 -11.52
CA ASP A 65 22.20 -12.77 -12.96
C ASP A 65 23.46 -13.55 -13.36
N ALA A 66 24.53 -13.48 -12.55
CA ALA A 66 25.74 -14.28 -12.76
C ALA A 66 25.53 -15.79 -12.51
N ALA A 67 24.61 -16.15 -11.61
CA ALA A 67 24.28 -17.55 -11.32
C ALA A 67 23.32 -18.16 -12.35
N PHE A 68 22.48 -17.34 -12.98
CA PHE A 68 21.50 -17.74 -13.99
C PHE A 68 21.66 -16.92 -15.27
N PRO A 69 22.78 -17.08 -16.00
CA PRO A 69 23.12 -16.21 -17.13
C PRO A 69 22.15 -16.32 -18.32
N ASP A 70 21.47 -17.46 -18.49
CA ASP A 70 20.46 -17.66 -19.54
C ASP A 70 19.12 -16.96 -19.24
N ASP A 71 18.85 -16.65 -17.96
CA ASP A 71 17.64 -15.98 -17.48
C ASP A 71 17.88 -14.50 -17.13
N ALA A 72 19.14 -14.05 -17.18
CA ALA A 72 19.50 -12.67 -16.92
C ALA A 72 18.74 -11.74 -17.88
N PRO A 73 18.12 -10.67 -17.38
CA PRO A 73 17.44 -9.72 -18.24
C PRO A 73 18.43 -9.19 -19.27
N GLY A 74 18.11 -9.33 -20.56
CA GLY A 74 18.95 -8.79 -21.62
C GLY A 74 19.24 -7.33 -21.34
N ARG A 75 20.52 -6.96 -21.16
CA ARG A 75 20.93 -5.57 -20.91
C ARG A 75 20.29 -4.71 -21.99
N LEU A 76 19.30 -3.91 -21.60
CA LEU A 76 18.68 -2.95 -22.49
C LEU A 76 19.69 -1.82 -22.70
N ASP A 77 20.64 -2.03 -23.61
CA ASP A 77 21.55 -0.98 -24.09
C ASP A 77 20.83 0.00 -25.05
N ALA A 78 19.52 0.20 -24.88
CA ALA A 78 18.74 1.15 -25.66
C ALA A 78 17.51 1.66 -24.89
N PRO A 79 17.16 2.96 -25.02
CA PRO A 79 16.01 3.52 -24.35
C PRO A 79 14.72 2.99 -24.99
N GLY A 80 14.04 2.11 -24.26
CA GLY A 80 12.60 1.87 -24.37
C GLY A 80 12.11 0.96 -25.50
N ARG A 81 11.66 -0.24 -25.14
CA ARG A 81 10.24 -0.63 -25.23
C ARG A 81 10.03 -1.99 -24.57
N ALA A 82 9.06 -2.06 -23.67
CA ALA A 82 8.43 -3.31 -23.28
C ALA A 82 7.68 -3.88 -24.50
N ALA A 83 7.80 -5.19 -24.71
CA ALA A 83 6.93 -5.99 -25.56
C ALA A 83 6.00 -6.82 -24.65
#